data_AF-A0A645APL5-F1
#
_entry.id   AF-A0A645APL5-F1
#
_cell.length_a   1.000
_cell.length_b   1.000
_cell.length_c   1.000
_cell.angle_alpha   90.00
_cell.angle_beta   90.00
_cell.angle_gamma   90.00
#
_symmetry.space_group_name_H-M   'P 1'
#
loop_
_entity.id
_entity.type
_entity.pdbx_description
1 polymer ?
#
loop_
_entity_poly.entity_id
_entity_poly.type
_entity_poly.pdbx_seq_one_letter_code
_entity_poly.pdbx_strand_id
1 'polypeptide(L)' 'MTECFSVLAKCGLDVDCNGGLVGNVLGVIQPVPEQWASPLGDLLETYLPGKAKLSIKELAGRTAFLAL' A
#
# COMPACT_ATOMS: atom_id res chain seq x y z
N MET A 1 1.10 -11.22 -6.14
CA MET A 1 0.86 -9.77 -6.28
C MET A 1 0.83 -9.34 -7.75
N THR A 2 1.93 -9.50 -8.49
CA THR A 2 2.03 -9.06 -9.91
C THR A 2 0.90 -9.56 -10.81
N GLU A 3 0.54 -10.84 -10.74
CA GLU A 3 -0.54 -11.38 -11.57
C GLU A 3 -1.90 -10.74 -11.24
N CYS A 4 -2.25 -10.65 -9.95
CA CYS A 4 -3.48 -9.99 -9.51
C CYS A 4 -3.55 -8.52 -9.93
N PHE A 5 -2.42 -7.80 -9.82
CA PHE A 5 -2.31 -6.41 -10.28
C PHE A 5 -2.44 -6.31 -11.82
N SER A 6 -1.92 -7.26 -12.58
CA SER A 6 -2.10 -7.30 -14.03
C SER A 6 -3.57 -7.49 -14.41
N VAL A 7 -4.27 -8.43 -13.74
CA VAL A 7 -5.69 -8.69 -13.99
C VAL A 7 -6.54 -7.47 -13.65
N LEU A 8 -6.40 -6.90 -12.44
CA LEU A 8 -7.21 -5.74 -12.04
C LEU A 8 -6.94 -4.52 -12.92
N ALA A 9 -5.69 -4.29 -13.35
CA ALA A 9 -5.36 -3.16 -14.21
C ALA A 9 -6.03 -3.28 -15.59
N LYS A 10 -6.14 -4.50 -16.13
CA LYS A 10 -6.85 -4.78 -17.38
C LYS A 10 -8.37 -4.58 -17.25
N CYS A 11 -8.94 -4.78 -16.06
CA CYS A 11 -10.36 -4.50 -15.80
C CYS A 11 -10.69 -2.99 -15.85
N GLY A 12 -9.70 -2.11 -15.67
CA GLY A 12 -9.85 -0.66 -15.80
C GLY A 12 -10.65 -0.01 -14.67
N LEU A 13 -11.16 1.21 -14.94
CA LEU A 13 -11.87 2.08 -14.00
C LEU A 13 -10.98 2.50 -12.82
N ASP A 14 -11.43 2.23 -11.60
CA ASP A 14 -10.85 2.65 -10.32
C ASP A 14 -9.65 1.76 -9.93
N VAL A 15 -8.67 1.67 -10.84
CA VAL A 15 -7.55 0.72 -10.75
C VAL A 15 -6.62 0.98 -9.56
N ASP A 16 -6.53 2.22 -9.11
CA ASP A 16 -5.77 2.65 -7.94
C ASP A 16 -6.44 2.20 -6.64
N CYS A 17 -7.75 2.47 -6.45
CA CYS A 17 -8.47 1.97 -5.29
C CYS A 17 -8.53 0.44 -5.25
N ASN A 18 -8.80 -0.19 -6.40
CA ASN A 18 -8.78 -1.65 -6.54
C ASN A 18 -7.39 -2.23 -6.24
N GLY A 19 -6.33 -1.57 -6.72
CA GLY A 19 -4.95 -1.94 -6.43
C GLY A 19 -4.63 -1.85 -4.94
N GLY A 20 -5.10 -0.80 -4.26
CA GLY A 20 -4.96 -0.65 -2.80
C GLY A 20 -5.64 -1.77 -2.02
N LEU A 21 -6.88 -2.13 -2.38
CA LEU A 21 -7.64 -3.20 -1.74
C LEU A 21 -7.01 -4.58 -1.97
N VAL A 22 -6.68 -4.92 -3.21
CA VAL A 22 -6.02 -6.20 -3.56
C VAL A 22 -4.64 -6.27 -2.91
N GLY A 23 -3.89 -5.17 -2.92
CA GLY A 23 -2.57 -5.07 -2.30
C GLY A 23 -2.60 -5.31 -0.79
N ASN A 24 -3.60 -4.76 -0.11
CA ASN A 24 -3.80 -4.97 1.33
C ASN A 24 -4.01 -6.45 1.67
N VAL A 25 -4.98 -7.12 1.02
CA VAL A 25 -5.26 -8.55 1.25
C VAL A 25 -4.02 -9.40 0.98
N LEU A 26 -3.34 -9.16 -0.14
CA LEU A 26 -2.14 -9.94 -0.49
C LEU A 26 -0.97 -9.67 0.46
N GLY A 27 -0.82 -8.44 0.96
CA GLY A 27 0.24 -8.06 1.90
C GLY A 27 0.07 -8.64 3.31
N VAL A 28 -1.16 -8.98 3.70
CA VAL A 28 -1.43 -9.75 4.93
C VAL A 28 -1.07 -11.23 4.74
N ILE A 29 -1.32 -11.78 3.56
CA ILE A 29 -1.10 -13.22 3.27
C ILE A 29 0.40 -13.54 3.12
N GLN A 30 1.18 -12.64 2.52
CA GLN A 30 2.59 -12.86 2.22
C GLN A 30 3.38 -11.55 2.12
N PRO A 31 4.72 -11.58 2.28
CA PRO A 31 5.56 -10.40 2.11
C PRO A 31 5.37 -9.71 0.76
N VAL A 32 5.41 -8.37 0.76
CA VAL A 32 5.34 -7.56 -0.46
C VAL A 32 6.64 -7.72 -1.26
N PRO A 33 6.59 -8.06 -2.57
CA PRO A 33 7.80 -8.19 -3.38
C PRO A 33 8.55 -6.86 -3.54
N GLU A 34 9.89 -6.90 -3.54
CA GLU A 34 10.73 -5.70 -3.59
C GLU A 34 10.47 -4.81 -4.82
N GLN A 35 10.18 -5.40 -5.98
CA GLN A 35 9.82 -4.66 -7.19
C GLN A 35 8.60 -3.73 -7.01
N TRP A 36 7.71 -4.05 -6.05
CA TRP A 36 6.54 -3.24 -5.72
C TRP A 36 6.79 -2.30 -4.53
N ALA A 37 7.58 -2.74 -3.54
CA ALA A 37 7.86 -1.95 -2.35
C ALA A 37 8.97 -0.89 -2.57
N SER A 38 10.06 -1.26 -3.25
CA SER A 38 11.24 -0.41 -3.41
C SER A 38 10.97 0.93 -4.09
N PRO A 39 10.11 1.04 -5.13
CA PRO A 39 9.83 2.33 -5.76
C PRO A 39 9.10 3.33 -4.85
N LEU A 40 8.31 2.84 -3.90
CA LEU A 40 7.59 3.68 -2.92
C LEU A 40 8.53 4.19 -1.82
N GLY A 41 9.62 3.46 -1.57
CA GLY A 41 10.51 3.72 -0.45
C GLY A 41 9.76 3.61 0.88
N ASP A 42 9.95 4.60 1.75
CA ASP A 42 9.27 4.70 3.04
C ASP A 42 8.68 6.11 3.24
N LEU A 43 8.10 6.69 2.19
CA LEU A 43 7.57 8.04 2.21
C LEU A 43 6.13 8.08 1.72
N LEU A 44 5.24 8.60 2.55
CA LEU A 44 3.88 8.97 2.20
C LEU A 44 3.73 10.48 2.32
N GLU A 45 3.46 11.16 1.20
CA GLU A 45 3.17 12.59 1.19
C GLU A 45 1.66 12.81 1.20
N THR A 46 1.19 13.76 2.03
CA THR A 46 -0.24 14.04 2.17
C THR A 46 -0.49 15.55 2.21
N TYR A 47 -1.74 15.94 1.96
CA TYR A 47 -2.19 17.32 2.13
C TYR A 47 -2.71 17.61 3.55
N LEU A 48 -2.55 16.68 4.49
CA LEU A 48 -3.05 16.82 5.86
C LEU A 48 -2.13 17.75 6.67
N PRO A 49 -2.66 18.82 7.29
CA PRO A 49 -1.89 19.69 8.16
C PRO A 49 -1.20 18.90 9.29
N GLY A 50 0.10 19.14 9.48
CA GLY A 50 0.91 18.41 10.46
C GLY A 50 1.28 16.97 10.07
N LYS A 51 0.89 16.49 8.89
CA LYS A 51 1.18 15.13 8.37
C LYS A 51 1.61 15.15 6.90
N ALA A 52 2.27 16.23 6.48
CA ALA A 52 2.63 16.42 5.07
C ALA A 52 3.57 15.32 4.53
N LYS A 53 4.41 14.74 5.40
CA LYS A 53 5.30 13.62 5.09
C LYS A 53 5.26 12.62 6.24
N LEU A 54 5.07 11.34 5.94
CA LEU A 54 4.98 10.25 6.90
C LEU A 54 5.86 9.09 6.44
N SER A 55 6.38 8.31 7.40
CA SER A 55 6.93 6.98 7.10
C SER A 55 5.79 5.98 6.94
N ILE A 56 5.83 5.18 5.87
CA ILE A 56 4.85 4.12 5.63
C ILE A 56 5.00 3.03 6.69
N LYS A 57 6.24 2.66 7.04
CA LYS A 57 6.56 1.67 8.07
C LYS A 57 6.12 2.13 9.45
N GLU A 58 6.39 3.38 9.82
CA GLU A 58 5.95 3.92 11.11
C GLU A 58 4.41 3.96 11.20
N LEU A 59 3.75 4.40 10.14
CA LEU A 59 2.29 4.45 10.07
C LEU A 59 1.68 3.04 10.19
N ALA A 60 2.24 2.06 9.48
CA ALA A 60 1.81 0.67 9.57
C ALA A 60 2.01 0.10 10.99
N GLY A 61 3.19 0.31 11.58
CA GLY A 61 3.50 -0.16 12.95
C GLY A 61 2.57 0.44 14.00
N ARG A 62 2.30 1.76 13.92
CA ARG A 62 1.35 2.44 14.81
C ARG A 62 -0.08 1.92 14.66
N THR A 63 -0.51 1.68 13.43
CA THR A 63 -1.86 1.17 13.15
C THR A 63 -2.03 -0.25 13.66
N ALA A 64 -1.02 -1.11 13.46
CA ALA A 64 -1.01 -2.47 13.99
C ALA A 64 -1.01 -2.49 15.52
N PHE A 65 -0.23 -1.62 16.16
CA PHE A 65 -0.20 -1.48 17.62
C PHE A 65 -1.56 -1.08 18.20
N LEU A 66 -2.31 -0.18 17.55
CA LEU A 66 -3.62 0.27 18.00
C LEU A 66 -4.74 -0.76 17.79
N ALA A 67 -4.52 -1.77 16.94
CA ALA A 67 -5.49 -2.83 16.66
C ALA A 67 -5.40 -4.02 17.63
N LEU A 68 -4.40 -4.01 18.53
CA LEU A 68 -4.20 -4.97 19.62
C LEU A 68 -4.85 -4.46 20.92
#